data_AF-A0A962KP17-F1
#
_entry.id   AF-A0A962KP17-F1
#
_cell.length_a   1.000
_cell.length_b   1.000
_cell.length_c   1.000
_cell.angle_alpha   90.00
_cell.angle_beta   90.00
_cell.angle_gamma   90.00
#
_symmetry.space_group_name_H-M   'P 1'
#
loop_
_entity.id
_entity.type
_entity.pdbx_description
1 polymer ?
#
loop_
_entity_poly.entity_id
_entity_poly.type
_entity_poly.pdbx_seq_one_letter_code
_entity_poly.pdbx_strand_id
1 'polypeptide(L)'
;MPTTWSAPQPVDTDAASDTALDTDDSARLAYHSGKWHVVWDHRHAIYHAVSYQGGWQRPSFAHRAGGTSGSGWESSPAIALAGAFHYLIVWSSNAPIPGEVNRATEPDYDIFLVREAP
;
A
#
# COMPACT_ATOMS: atom_id res chain seq x y z
N MET A 1 0.21 -34.28 -13.07
CA MET A 1 1.04 -34.00 -11.89
C MET A 1 0.20 -33.17 -10.93
N PRO A 2 0.10 -33.50 -9.64
CA PRO A 2 -0.55 -32.62 -8.67
C PRO A 2 0.23 -31.30 -8.55
N THR A 3 -0.49 -30.19 -8.42
CA THR A 3 0.10 -28.87 -8.17
C THR A 3 0.64 -28.83 -6.74
N THR A 4 1.91 -28.45 -6.58
CA THR A 4 2.53 -28.23 -5.27
C THR A 4 2.77 -26.74 -5.08
N TRP A 5 2.35 -26.20 -3.94
CA TRP A 5 2.62 -24.83 -3.54
C TRP A 5 3.98 -24.74 -2.84
N SER A 6 4.68 -23.62 -3.01
CA SER A 6 5.89 -23.32 -2.24
C SER A 6 5.53 -22.92 -0.81
N ALA A 7 6.54 -22.87 0.07
CA ALA A 7 6.40 -22.20 1.35
C ALA A 7 6.07 -20.70 1.15
N PRO A 8 5.28 -20.08 2.05
CA PRO A 8 5.01 -18.65 2.02
C PRO A 8 6.28 -17.85 2.30
N GLN A 9 6.35 -16.64 1.72
CA GLN A 9 7.45 -15.70 1.94
C GLN A 9 6.91 -14.40 2.55
N PRO A 10 7.52 -13.89 3.64
CA PRO A 10 7.10 -12.62 4.25
C PRO A 10 7.34 -11.44 3.29
N VAL A 11 6.40 -10.50 3.28
CA VAL A 11 6.41 -9.30 2.44
C VAL A 11 6.90 -8.08 3.22
N ASP A 12 6.43 -7.91 4.46
CA ASP A 12 6.89 -6.87 5.36
C ASP A 12 7.94 -7.38 6.37
N THR A 13 8.41 -6.48 7.24
CA THR A 13 9.54 -6.72 8.15
C THR A 13 9.25 -7.65 9.33
N ASP A 14 7.99 -7.84 9.67
CA ASP A 14 7.51 -8.49 10.88
C ASP A 14 6.47 -9.58 10.62
N ALA A 15 6.05 -9.79 9.37
CA ALA A 15 5.10 -10.81 8.93
C ALA A 15 5.51 -12.25 9.32
N ALA A 16 6.81 -12.50 9.54
CA ALA A 16 7.30 -13.81 9.97
C ALA A 16 7.22 -14.02 11.50
N SER A 17 7.14 -12.93 12.27
CA SER A 17 7.18 -12.96 13.74
C SER A 17 5.88 -12.50 14.39
N ASP A 18 5.07 -11.68 13.70
CA ASP A 18 3.75 -11.18 14.14
C ASP A 18 3.82 -10.61 15.57
N THR A 19 4.81 -9.74 15.80
CA THR A 19 5.20 -9.30 17.16
C THR A 19 4.47 -8.05 17.63
N ALA A 20 3.69 -7.40 16.76
CA ALA A 20 2.96 -6.20 17.10
C ALA A 20 1.47 -6.35 16.79
N LEU A 21 0.64 -5.46 17.36
CA LEU A 21 -0.77 -5.35 16.98
C LEU A 21 -0.80 -4.67 15.62
N ASP A 22 -0.65 -5.51 14.60
CA ASP A 22 -0.45 -5.12 13.22
C ASP A 22 -1.82 -5.08 12.55
N THR A 23 -2.11 -4.00 11.82
CA THR A 23 -3.35 -3.87 11.05
C THR A 23 -3.02 -3.84 9.57
N ASP A 24 -2.12 -4.73 9.14
CA ASP A 24 -1.81 -4.92 7.73
C ASP A 24 -3.00 -5.62 7.08
N ASP A 25 -3.75 -4.87 6.27
CA ASP A 25 -5.01 -5.34 5.69
C ASP A 25 -5.15 -4.95 4.22
N SER A 26 -6.18 -5.49 3.58
CA SER A 26 -6.58 -5.18 2.20
C SER A 26 -5.48 -5.34 1.16
N ALA A 27 -4.60 -6.32 1.31
CA ALA A 27 -3.52 -6.55 0.34
C ALA A 27 -4.05 -6.70 -1.10
N ARG A 28 -3.41 -6.02 -2.05
CA ARG A 28 -3.67 -6.09 -3.49
C ARG A 28 -2.37 -6.30 -4.25
N LEU A 29 -2.44 -7.05 -5.34
CA LEU A 29 -1.29 -7.49 -6.11
C LEU A 29 -1.45 -7.11 -7.58
N ALA A 30 -0.36 -6.65 -8.20
CA ALA A 30 -0.24 -6.47 -9.64
C ALA A 30 1.06 -7.10 -10.14
N TYR A 31 1.07 -7.54 -11.40
CA TYR A 31 2.28 -8.03 -12.07
C TYR A 31 2.61 -7.14 -13.26
N HIS A 32 3.86 -6.66 -13.32
CA HIS A 32 4.32 -5.77 -14.37
C HIS A 32 5.81 -5.89 -14.59
N SER A 33 6.23 -5.89 -15.87
CA SER A 33 7.64 -5.82 -16.26
C SER A 33 8.55 -6.83 -15.54
N GLY A 34 8.04 -8.06 -15.34
CA GLY A 34 8.79 -9.13 -14.68
C GLY A 34 8.73 -9.12 -13.15
N LYS A 35 8.01 -8.18 -12.54
CA LYS A 35 7.96 -7.99 -11.09
C LYS A 35 6.52 -8.01 -10.57
N TRP A 36 6.35 -8.56 -9.37
CA TRP A 36 5.15 -8.41 -8.58
C TRP A 36 5.24 -7.11 -7.77
N HIS A 37 4.11 -6.40 -7.68
CA HIS A 37 3.91 -5.24 -6.84
C HIS A 37 2.76 -5.53 -5.90
N VAL A 38 2.94 -5.26 -4.62
CA VAL A 38 1.91 -5.43 -3.61
C VAL A 38 1.69 -4.12 -2.87
N VAL A 39 0.43 -3.79 -2.63
CA VAL A 39 0.01 -2.66 -1.80
C VAL A 39 -0.94 -3.14 -0.72
N TRP A 40 -0.88 -2.53 0.45
CA TRP A 40 -1.72 -2.84 1.58
C TRP A 40 -1.87 -1.59 2.46
N ASP A 41 -2.91 -1.56 3.27
CA ASP A 41 -3.06 -0.53 4.29
C ASP A 41 -2.52 -1.01 5.63
N HIS A 42 -1.93 -0.08 6.38
CA HIS A 42 -1.50 -0.29 7.75
C HIS A 42 -1.74 1.01 8.54
N ARG A 43 -2.80 1.00 9.36
CA ARG A 43 -3.26 2.12 10.20
C ARG A 43 -3.50 3.42 9.41
N HIS A 44 -2.46 4.23 9.27
CA HIS A 44 -2.47 5.60 8.73
C HIS A 44 -1.59 5.71 7.47
N ALA A 45 -1.31 4.59 6.83
CA ALA A 45 -0.40 4.51 5.69
C ALA A 45 -0.86 3.47 4.67
N ILE A 46 -0.53 3.77 3.42
CA ILE A 46 -0.54 2.81 2.31
C ILE A 46 0.91 2.42 2.03
N TYR A 47 1.19 1.13 2.14
CA TYR A 47 2.50 0.55 1.86
C TYR A 47 2.56 -0.02 0.46
N HIS A 48 3.78 -0.08 -0.06
CA HIS A 48 4.12 -0.67 -1.35
C HIS A 48 5.42 -1.46 -1.26
N ALA A 49 5.43 -2.66 -1.82
CA ALA A 49 6.62 -3.47 -2.00
C ALA A 49 6.68 -4.07 -3.39
N VAL A 50 7.91 -4.31 -3.87
CA VAL A 50 8.18 -4.86 -5.20
C VAL A 50 9.01 -6.12 -5.06
N SER A 51 8.69 -7.16 -5.83
CA SER A 51 9.48 -8.38 -5.84
C SER A 51 10.87 -8.12 -6.44
N TYR A 52 11.91 -8.68 -5.82
CA TYR A 52 13.28 -8.59 -6.26
C TYR A 52 14.06 -9.86 -5.90
N GLN A 53 14.71 -10.47 -6.89
CA GLN A 53 15.66 -11.59 -6.74
C GLN A 53 15.20 -12.71 -5.78
N GLY A 54 13.97 -13.20 -5.93
CA GLY A 54 13.44 -14.29 -5.10
C GLY A 54 12.92 -13.85 -3.73
N GLY A 55 12.71 -12.55 -3.53
CA GLY A 55 11.96 -12.01 -2.41
C GLY A 55 11.34 -10.66 -2.65
N TRP A 56 11.13 -9.91 -1.58
CA TRP A 56 10.52 -8.58 -1.62
C TRP A 56 11.55 -7.52 -1.23
N GLN A 57 11.50 -6.38 -1.92
CA GLN A 57 12.19 -5.19 -1.45
C GLN A 57 11.59 -4.72 -0.13
N ARG A 58 12.37 -3.96 0.63
CA ARG A 58 11.87 -3.33 1.86
C ARG A 58 10.64 -2.47 1.52
N PRO A 59 9.52 -2.64 2.23
CA PRO A 59 8.33 -1.82 2.02
C PRO A 59 8.64 -0.33 2.09
N SER A 60 7.97 0.44 1.24
CA SER A 60 8.01 1.90 1.22
C SER A 60 6.60 2.47 1.28
N PHE A 61 6.45 3.71 1.73
CA PHE A 61 5.16 4.38 1.74
C PHE A 61 4.78 4.79 0.32
N ALA A 62 3.66 4.28 -0.18
CA ALA A 62 2.96 4.92 -1.30
C ALA A 62 2.29 6.21 -0.83
N HIS A 63 1.73 6.19 0.38
CA HIS A 63 1.23 7.37 1.07
C HIS A 63 1.29 7.18 2.59
N ARG A 64 1.37 8.29 3.33
CA ARG A 64 1.21 8.34 4.78
C ARG A 64 0.53 9.66 5.14
N ALA A 65 -0.66 9.57 5.71
CA ALA A 65 -1.38 10.74 6.18
C ALA A 65 -0.61 11.43 7.30
N GLY A 66 -0.50 12.76 7.20
CA GLY A 66 0.00 13.64 8.24
C GLY A 66 1.43 13.33 8.70
N GLY A 67 2.39 14.16 8.29
CA GLY A 67 3.67 14.23 9.02
C GLY A 67 3.41 14.35 10.53
N THR A 68 4.03 13.47 11.32
CA THR A 68 4.08 13.42 12.80
C THR A 68 2.78 13.47 13.63
N SER A 69 1.62 13.93 13.13
CA SER A 69 0.43 14.17 13.96
C SER A 69 -0.64 13.06 13.91
N GLY A 70 -0.48 12.03 13.05
CA GLY A 70 -1.20 10.76 13.20
C GLY A 70 -2.73 10.81 13.16
N SER A 71 -3.34 11.83 12.57
CA SER A 71 -4.79 11.93 12.43
C SER A 71 -5.20 11.66 10.98
N GLY A 72 -5.76 10.48 10.72
CA GLY A 72 -6.28 10.09 9.40
C GLY A 72 -6.11 8.61 9.11
N TRP A 73 -7.16 7.94 8.66
CA TRP A 73 -7.18 6.53 8.28
C TRP A 73 -7.03 6.41 6.77
N GLU A 74 -6.08 5.58 6.36
CA GLU A 74 -5.85 5.20 4.97
C GLU A 74 -6.33 3.77 4.80
N SER A 75 -7.15 3.48 3.79
CA SER A 75 -7.75 2.14 3.66
C SER A 75 -8.10 1.77 2.23
N SER A 76 -8.39 0.49 2.02
CA SER A 76 -8.92 -0.03 0.75
C SER A 76 -8.07 0.32 -0.47
N PRO A 77 -6.74 0.09 -0.42
CA PRO A 77 -5.91 0.36 -1.59
C PRO A 77 -6.34 -0.51 -2.77
N ALA A 78 -6.11 0.01 -3.97
CA ALA A 78 -6.11 -0.73 -5.22
C ALA A 78 -4.93 -0.28 -6.08
N ILE A 79 -4.38 -1.22 -6.84
CA ILE A 79 -3.24 -0.98 -7.72
C ILE A 79 -3.61 -1.40 -9.15
N ALA A 80 -3.29 -0.56 -10.12
CA ALA A 80 -3.51 -0.81 -11.54
C ALA A 80 -2.30 -0.36 -12.38
N LEU A 81 -2.16 -0.93 -13.58
CA LEU A 81 -1.11 -0.53 -14.52
C LEU A 81 -1.55 0.69 -15.34
N ALA A 82 -0.70 1.70 -15.41
CA ALA A 82 -0.82 2.86 -16.28
C ALA A 82 0.26 2.82 -17.37
N GLY A 83 0.06 1.95 -18.36
CA GLY A 83 0.95 1.85 -19.52
C GLY A 83 2.24 1.08 -19.24
N ALA A 84 3.26 1.31 -20.06
CA ALA A 84 4.44 0.47 -20.13
C ALA A 84 5.37 0.55 -18.91
N PHE A 85 5.26 1.59 -18.07
CA PHE A 85 6.22 1.85 -17.00
C PHE A 85 5.64 2.53 -15.76
N HIS A 86 4.30 2.59 -15.60
CA HIS A 86 3.72 3.23 -14.42
C HIS A 86 2.65 2.34 -13.79
N TYR A 87 2.54 2.41 -12.47
CA TYR A 87 1.37 1.98 -11.73
C TYR A 87 0.64 3.18 -11.13
N LEU A 88 -0.67 2.97 -10.94
CA LEU A 88 -1.55 3.84 -10.19
C LEU A 88 -1.91 3.11 -8.91
N ILE A 89 -1.83 3.82 -7.79
CA ILE A 89 -2.35 3.35 -6.51
C ILE A 89 -3.46 4.31 -6.11
N VAL A 90 -4.65 3.76 -5.89
CA VAL A 90 -5.79 4.50 -5.35
C VAL A 90 -6.14 3.97 -3.97
N TRP A 91 -6.65 4.83 -3.10
CA TRP A 91 -7.06 4.44 -1.75
C TRP A 91 -8.10 5.41 -1.21
N SER A 92 -8.77 5.01 -0.14
CA SER A 92 -9.69 5.86 0.62
C SER A 92 -8.98 6.48 1.81
N SER A 93 -9.15 7.78 2.04
CA SER A 93 -8.59 8.47 3.20
C SER A 93 -9.58 9.45 3.82
N ASN A 94 -9.58 9.56 5.16
CA ASN A 94 -10.25 10.63 5.89
C ASN A 94 -9.27 11.65 6.49
N ALA A 95 -8.01 11.59 6.08
CA ALA A 95 -7.00 12.53 6.50
C ALA A 95 -7.14 13.85 5.73
N PRO A 96 -6.98 15.01 6.40
CA PRO A 96 -6.81 16.26 5.68
C PRO A 96 -5.50 16.21 4.88
N ILE A 97 -5.59 16.33 3.55
CA ILE A 97 -4.43 16.39 2.68
C ILE A 97 -3.99 17.86 2.51
N PRO A 98 -2.69 18.18 2.63
CA PRO A 98 -2.20 19.53 2.40
C PRO A 98 -2.60 20.07 1.02
N GLY A 99 -3.38 21.15 1.01
CA GLY A 99 -3.81 21.82 -0.22
C GLY A 99 -5.25 21.49 -0.67
N GLU A 100 -5.94 20.58 0.01
CA GLU A 100 -7.35 20.29 -0.26
C GLU A 100 -8.30 20.91 0.77
N VAL A 101 -9.54 21.16 0.35
CA VAL A 101 -10.59 21.86 1.11
C VAL A 101 -11.36 20.90 2.02
N ASN A 102 -10.75 19.78 2.43
CA ASN A 102 -11.37 18.92 3.43
C ASN A 102 -11.28 19.59 4.79
N ARG A 103 -12.43 20.10 5.23
CA ARG A 103 -12.58 20.69 6.54
C ARG A 103 -12.49 19.55 7.55
N ALA A 104 -11.58 19.70 8.51
CA ALA A 104 -11.30 18.74 9.60
C ALA A 104 -12.50 18.39 10.51
N THR A 105 -13.73 18.75 10.14
CA THR A 105 -14.95 18.58 10.94
C THR A 105 -15.88 17.48 10.42
N GLU A 106 -15.66 16.95 9.22
CA GLU A 106 -16.39 15.79 8.71
C GLU A 106 -15.38 14.68 8.35
N PRO A 107 -15.43 13.51 9.00
CA PRO A 107 -14.62 12.37 8.62
C PRO A 107 -15.31 11.65 7.45
N ASP A 108 -15.42 12.31 6.31
CA ASP A 108 -15.70 11.62 5.07
C ASP A 108 -14.42 10.95 4.55
N TYR A 109 -14.61 9.92 3.72
CA TYR A 109 -13.52 9.24 3.04
C TYR A 109 -13.48 9.75 1.60
N ASP A 110 -12.35 10.30 1.20
CA ASP A 110 -12.06 10.69 -0.17
C ASP A 110 -11.22 9.66 -0.88
N ILE A 111 -11.27 9.70 -2.20
CA ILE A 111 -10.51 8.80 -3.07
C ILE A 111 -9.30 9.54 -3.61
N PHE A 112 -8.12 9.03 -3.28
CA PHE A 112 -6.85 9.57 -3.71
C PHE A 112 -6.16 8.68 -4.74
N LEU A 113 -5.18 9.24 -5.43
CA LEU A 113 -4.38 8.60 -6.47
C LEU A 113 -2.93 9.05 -6.36
N VAL A 114 -2.00 8.10 -6.39
CA VAL A 114 -0.58 8.35 -6.73
C VAL A 114 -0.19 7.57 -7.96
N ARG A 115 0.77 8.14 -8.70
CA ARG A 115 1.44 7.50 -9.82
C ARG A 115 2.91 7.37 -9.51
N GLU A 116 3.52 6.30 -10.00
CA GLU A 116 4.98 6.19 -10.01
C GLU A 116 5.59 7.36 -10.81
N ALA A 117 6.57 8.04 -10.23
CA ALA A 117 7.32 9.08 -10.94
C ALA A 117 8.19 8.44 -12.05
N PRO A 118 8.39 9.11 -13.20
CA PRO A 118 9.28 8.61 -14.25
C PRO A 118 10.75 8.55 -13.80
#